data_AF-A0AAD7U855-F1
#
_entry.id   AF-A0AAD7U855-F1
#
_cell.length_a   1.000
_cell.length_b   1.000
_cell.length_c   1.000
_cell.angle_alpha   90.00
_cell.angle_beta   90.00
_cell.angle_gamma   90.00
#
_symmetry.space_group_name_H-M   'P 1'
#
loop_
_entity.id
_entity.type
_entity.pdbx_description
1 polymer ?
#
loop_
_entity_poly.entity_id
_entity_poly.type
_entity_poly.pdbx_seq_one_letter_code
_entity_poly.pdbx_strand_id
1 'polypeptide(L)'
;MTKVVTAVAILQLRDAGKFALDDRVSSLLDEWHDGAARPATVFDLLTHSAGLSYGFKNGDVAKQYRERGLELPHRITPHGDRDNSRFPTSSSLKEFCATLSRLPRALEPGREFSYSASFDVLGRIVEATSGTDLESYFREHIFEPLGMRDTSFVLSNDKQDRLAAFTPARRRA
;
A
#
# COMPACT_ATOMS: atom_id res chain seq x y z
N MET A 1 2.19 -10.51 -3.95
CA MET A 1 1.71 -10.28 -5.33
C MET A 1 0.61 -9.21 -5.43
N THR A 2 0.04 -8.73 -4.32
CA THR A 2 -1.05 -7.72 -4.29
C THR A 2 -0.80 -6.48 -5.14
N LYS A 3 0.45 -6.01 -5.26
CA LYS A 3 0.82 -4.86 -6.10
C LYS A 3 0.33 -4.97 -7.54
N VAL A 4 0.37 -6.16 -8.14
CA VAL A 4 -0.11 -6.38 -9.51
C VAL A 4 -1.61 -6.12 -9.60
N VAL A 5 -2.38 -6.57 -8.62
CA VAL A 5 -3.84 -6.34 -8.54
C VAL A 5 -4.13 -4.86 -8.35
N THR A 6 -3.40 -4.18 -7.45
CA THR A 6 -3.52 -2.73 -7.26
C THR A 6 -3.19 -1.95 -8.55
N ALA A 7 -2.16 -2.35 -9.30
CA ALA A 7 -1.84 -1.72 -10.57
C ALA A 7 -2.97 -1.86 -11.59
N VAL A 8 -3.58 -3.06 -11.68
CA VAL A 8 -4.76 -3.28 -12.53
C VAL A 8 -5.91 -2.35 -12.13
N ALA A 9 -6.23 -2.25 -10.84
CA ALA A 9 -7.29 -1.34 -10.36
C ALA A 9 -7.03 0.14 -10.71
N ILE A 10 -5.78 0.59 -10.58
CA ILE A 10 -5.38 1.95 -10.96
C ILE A 10 -5.57 2.18 -12.46
N LEU A 11 -5.15 1.23 -13.30
CA LEU A 11 -5.29 1.34 -14.74
C LEU A 11 -6.75 1.27 -15.18
N GLN A 12 -7.60 0.46 -14.53
CA GLN A 12 -9.05 0.44 -14.75
C GLN A 12 -9.69 1.81 -14.46
N LEU A 13 -9.35 2.44 -13.32
CA LEU A 13 -9.87 3.77 -12.96
C LEU A 13 -9.37 4.87 -13.91
N ARG A 14 -8.11 4.79 -14.35
CA ARG A 14 -7.54 5.67 -15.37
C ARG A 14 -8.30 5.53 -16.69
N ASP A 15 -8.57 4.29 -17.14
CA ASP A 15 -9.29 4.02 -18.39
C ASP A 15 -10.76 4.48 -18.32
N ALA A 16 -11.35 4.45 -17.12
CA ALA A 16 -12.66 5.03 -16.84
C ALA A 16 -12.66 6.58 -16.76
N GLY A 17 -11.52 7.23 -17.05
CA GLY A 17 -11.40 8.69 -17.10
C GLY A 17 -11.43 9.37 -15.73
N LYS A 18 -11.16 8.64 -14.65
CA LYS A 18 -11.23 9.20 -13.29
C LYS A 18 -10.06 10.11 -12.93
N PHE A 19 -8.89 9.84 -13.51
CA PHE A 19 -7.66 10.64 -13.37
C PHE A 19 -6.69 10.28 -14.51
N ALA A 20 -5.69 11.13 -14.74
CA ALA A 20 -4.53 10.84 -15.58
C ALA A 20 -3.34 10.34 -14.75
N LEU A 21 -2.40 9.63 -15.37
CA LEU A 21 -1.21 9.16 -14.66
C LEU A 21 -0.27 10.30 -14.22
N ASP A 22 -0.35 11.44 -14.89
CA ASP A 22 0.41 12.65 -14.57
C ASP A 22 -0.27 13.51 -13.48
N ASP A 23 -1.47 13.12 -13.02
CA ASP A 23 -2.15 13.83 -11.95
C ASP A 23 -1.35 13.71 -10.65
N ARG A 24 -1.33 14.81 -9.91
CA ARG A 24 -0.64 14.90 -8.62
C ARG A 24 -1.38 14.08 -7.58
N VAL A 25 -0.66 13.37 -6.72
CA VAL A 25 -1.28 12.61 -5.63
C VAL A 25 -2.12 13.51 -4.72
N SER A 26 -1.66 14.73 -4.44
CA SER A 26 -2.38 15.75 -3.67
C SER A 26 -3.69 16.23 -4.30
N SER A 27 -3.91 16.00 -5.59
CA SER A 27 -5.20 16.30 -6.24
C SER A 27 -6.25 15.20 -6.07
N LEU A 28 -5.82 14.00 -5.69
CA LEU A 28 -6.69 12.82 -5.54
C LEU A 28 -6.93 12.47 -4.07
N LEU A 29 -6.00 12.86 -3.19
CA LEU A 29 -6.03 12.55 -1.76
C LEU A 29 -5.91 13.83 -0.93
N ASP A 30 -7.00 14.27 -0.31
CA ASP A 30 -7.04 15.49 0.51
C ASP A 30 -6.06 15.46 1.70
N GLU A 31 -5.83 14.27 2.26
CA GLU A 31 -4.89 14.09 3.37
C GLU A 31 -3.40 14.10 2.95
N TRP A 32 -3.11 14.17 1.65
CA TRP A 32 -1.75 14.04 1.14
C TRP A 32 -1.01 15.38 1.11
N HIS A 33 0.11 15.40 1.83
CA HIS A 33 1.04 16.53 1.82
C HIS A 33 2.23 16.27 0.87
N ASP A 34 2.46 17.18 -0.06
CA ASP A 34 3.63 17.15 -0.93
C ASP A 34 4.87 17.62 -0.14
N GLY A 35 5.55 16.66 0.51
CA GLY A 35 6.79 16.88 1.27
C GLY A 35 8.07 16.94 0.42
N ALA A 36 7.99 17.30 -0.86
CA ALA A 36 9.12 17.41 -1.79
C ALA A 36 8.99 18.65 -2.68
N ALA A 37 10.09 19.07 -3.33
CA ALA A 37 10.08 20.23 -4.21
C ALA A 37 9.19 20.00 -5.44
N ARG A 38 9.18 18.77 -5.98
CA ARG A 38 8.22 18.35 -7.01
C ARG A 38 7.12 17.48 -6.38
N PRO A 39 5.83 17.78 -6.62
CA PRO A 39 4.74 16.87 -6.27
C PRO A 39 4.87 15.52 -6.98
N ALA A 40 4.60 14.44 -6.26
CA ALA A 40 4.55 13.10 -6.86
C ALA A 40 3.29 12.94 -7.70
N THR A 41 3.38 12.17 -8.79
CA THR A 41 2.24 11.79 -9.64
C THR A 41 1.82 10.33 -9.41
N VAL A 42 0.67 9.94 -9.96
CA VAL A 42 0.25 8.53 -9.98
C VAL A 42 1.27 7.65 -10.71
N PHE A 43 1.88 8.16 -11.79
CA PHE A 43 2.95 7.49 -12.52
C PHE A 43 4.19 7.24 -11.65
N ASP A 44 4.58 8.23 -10.84
CA ASP A 44 5.72 8.09 -9.92
C ASP A 44 5.45 7.00 -8.87
N LEU A 45 4.20 6.86 -8.42
CA LEU A 45 3.81 5.80 -7.50
C LEU A 45 3.88 4.42 -8.16
N LEU A 46 3.29 4.26 -9.36
CA LEU A 46 3.28 3.01 -10.12
C LEU A 46 4.70 2.50 -10.41
N THR A 47 5.63 3.42 -10.66
CA THR A 47 7.03 3.11 -11.01
C THR A 47 7.96 3.08 -9.82
N HIS A 48 7.46 3.21 -8.58
CA HIS A 48 8.29 3.31 -7.38
C HIS A 48 9.35 4.45 -7.45
N SER A 49 9.03 5.54 -8.13
CA SER A 49 9.90 6.71 -8.24
C SER A 49 9.38 7.94 -7.48
N ALA A 50 8.31 7.80 -6.70
CA ALA A 50 7.73 8.87 -5.88
C ALA A 50 8.58 9.30 -4.66
N GLY A 51 9.82 8.82 -4.53
CA GLY A 51 10.71 9.20 -3.43
C GLY A 51 10.36 8.61 -2.06
N LEU A 52 9.41 7.67 -2.01
CA LEU A 52 8.99 6.99 -0.79
C LEU A 52 9.99 5.90 -0.36
N SER A 53 9.89 5.49 0.91
CA SER A 53 10.68 4.40 1.48
C SER A 53 9.79 3.32 2.10
N TYR A 54 10.41 2.40 2.84
CA TYR A 54 9.77 1.45 3.74
C TYR A 54 10.48 1.47 5.09
N GLY A 55 9.76 1.18 6.17
CA GLY A 55 10.36 1.11 7.51
C GLY A 55 11.44 0.02 7.63
N PHE A 56 11.34 -1.08 6.89
CA PHE A 56 12.35 -2.16 6.92
C PHE A 56 13.66 -1.84 6.16
N LYS A 57 13.75 -0.69 5.48
CA LYS A 57 14.99 -0.25 4.82
C LYS A 57 15.99 0.36 5.81
N ASN A 58 17.19 0.62 5.33
CA ASN A 58 18.23 1.33 6.07
C ASN A 58 18.14 2.85 5.87
N GLY A 59 18.80 3.62 6.73
CA GLY A 59 18.88 5.08 6.67
C GLY A 59 17.85 5.81 7.52
N ASP A 60 18.01 7.13 7.61
CA ASP A 60 17.24 7.98 8.54
C ASP A 60 15.75 8.08 8.18
N VAL A 61 15.41 8.16 6.90
CA VAL A 61 14.01 8.17 6.45
C VAL A 61 13.31 6.87 6.81
N ALA A 62 13.95 5.73 6.60
CA ALA A 62 13.40 4.44 6.99
C ALA A 62 13.23 4.35 8.51
N LYS A 63 14.19 4.85 9.29
CA LYS A 63 14.09 4.94 10.76
C LYS A 63 12.86 5.76 11.20
N GLN A 64 12.64 6.92 10.60
CA GLN A 64 11.46 7.75 10.91
C GLN A 64 10.15 7.04 10.56
N TYR A 65 10.11 6.27 9.46
CA TYR A 65 8.94 5.47 9.11
C TYR A 65 8.68 4.38 10.16
N ARG A 66 9.73 3.71 10.66
CA ARG A 66 9.63 2.73 11.75
C ARG A 66 9.07 3.34 13.04
N GLU A 67 9.62 4.48 13.45
CA GLU A 67 9.22 5.20 14.66
C GLU A 67 7.76 5.67 14.63
N ARG A 68 7.19 5.79 13.42
CA ARG A 68 5.77 6.12 13.19
C ARG A 68 4.88 4.90 12.92
N GLY A 69 5.41 3.69 13.07
CA GLY A 69 4.67 2.44 12.88
C GLY A 69 4.37 2.07 11.42
N LEU A 70 5.07 2.66 10.44
CA LEU A 70 4.88 2.42 9.01
C LEU A 70 5.74 1.25 8.48
N GLU A 71 6.09 0.28 9.33
CA GLU A 71 7.02 -0.79 8.98
C GLU A 71 6.45 -1.77 7.97
N LEU A 72 5.21 -2.20 8.18
CA LEU A 72 4.50 -3.19 7.36
C LEU A 72 2.99 -3.03 7.60
N PRO A 73 2.15 -2.74 6.57
CA PRO A 73 0.70 -2.76 6.69
C PRO A 73 0.13 -4.14 7.09
N HIS A 74 0.95 -5.20 7.04
CA HIS A 74 0.51 -6.59 7.20
C HIS A 74 1.38 -7.38 8.17
N ARG A 75 1.82 -6.79 9.29
CA ARG A 75 2.27 -7.61 10.42
C ARG A 75 1.07 -8.26 11.12
N ILE A 76 0.25 -8.98 10.34
CA ILE A 76 -0.66 -10.01 10.85
C ILE A 76 0.28 -11.12 11.29
N THR A 77 0.49 -11.23 12.60
CA THR A 77 1.02 -12.47 13.18
C THR A 77 0.14 -13.62 12.69
N PRO A 78 0.70 -14.81 12.41
CA PRO A 78 -0.08 -15.96 11.92
C PRO A 78 -1.22 -16.43 12.85
N HIS A 79 -1.46 -15.76 13.98
CA HIS A 79 -2.39 -16.17 15.04
C HIS A 79 -3.49 -15.14 15.33
N GLY A 80 -3.63 -14.06 14.56
CA GLY A 80 -4.70 -13.07 14.81
C GLY A 80 -4.55 -12.28 16.11
N ASP A 81 -3.53 -12.59 16.92
CA ASP A 81 -3.14 -11.81 18.08
C ASP A 81 -2.57 -10.47 17.60
N ARG A 82 -3.41 -9.45 17.74
CA ARG A 82 -3.05 -8.03 17.64
C ARG A 82 -2.12 -7.64 18.78
N ASP A 83 -0.96 -8.29 18.93
CA ASP A 83 0.12 -7.71 19.72
C ASP A 83 0.80 -6.59 18.91
N ASN A 84 0.00 -5.54 18.66
CA ASN A 84 0.40 -4.25 18.12
C ASN A 84 1.00 -3.37 19.22
N SER A 85 1.31 -3.91 20.40
CA SER A 85 1.80 -3.15 21.56
C SER A 85 3.14 -2.46 21.32
N ARG A 86 3.89 -2.87 20.28
CA ARG A 86 5.19 -2.28 19.96
C ARG A 86 5.15 -1.19 18.89
N PHE A 87 4.12 -1.12 18.04
CA PHE A 87 4.08 -0.14 16.94
C PHE A 87 2.62 0.27 16.61
N PRO A 88 2.29 1.57 16.58
CA PRO A 88 0.97 2.03 16.20
C PRO A 88 0.69 1.65 14.75
N THR A 89 -0.29 0.78 14.54
CA THR A 89 -0.79 0.44 13.21
C THR A 89 -1.90 1.42 12.87
N SER A 90 -1.83 2.03 11.70
CA SER A 90 -2.91 2.88 11.17
C SER A 90 -4.21 2.08 11.07
N SER A 91 -5.34 2.66 11.50
CA SER A 91 -6.63 1.97 11.47
C SER A 91 -7.23 1.89 10.06
N SER A 92 -6.72 2.70 9.12
CA SER A 92 -7.14 2.74 7.72
C SER A 92 -6.01 3.17 6.77
N LEU A 93 -6.18 2.91 5.47
CA LEU A 93 -5.26 3.42 4.43
C LEU A 93 -5.21 4.95 4.39
N LYS A 94 -6.32 5.62 4.73
CA LYS A 94 -6.39 7.08 4.83
C LYS A 94 -5.45 7.61 5.91
N GLU A 95 -5.52 7.06 7.12
CA GLU A 95 -4.62 7.44 8.21
C GLU A 95 -3.15 7.09 7.93
N PHE A 96 -2.91 5.93 7.30
CA PHE A 96 -1.59 5.54 6.84
C PHE A 96 -1.01 6.59 5.90
N CYS A 97 -1.76 6.99 4.86
CA CYS A 97 -1.31 7.96 3.88
C CYS A 97 -1.11 9.36 4.50
N ALA A 98 -2.01 9.79 5.38
CA ALA A 98 -1.89 11.06 6.10
C ALA A 98 -0.63 11.13 6.98
N THR A 99 -0.26 10.01 7.63
CA THR A 99 0.95 9.91 8.44
C THR A 99 2.19 9.87 7.55
N LEU A 100 2.17 9.03 6.52
CA LEU A 100 3.26 8.85 5.56
C LEU A 100 3.61 10.14 4.83
N SER A 101 2.62 10.93 4.41
CA SER A 101 2.85 12.14 3.61
C SER A 101 3.53 13.27 4.38
N ARG A 102 3.48 13.23 5.72
CA ARG A 102 4.13 14.23 6.60
C ARG A 102 5.59 13.90 6.91
N LEU A 103 6.07 12.73 6.48
CA LEU A 103 7.46 12.33 6.68
C LEU A 103 8.33 12.72 5.48
N PRO A 104 9.64 12.92 5.69
CA PRO A 104 10.56 13.26 4.61
C PRO A 104 10.53 12.22 3.48
N ARG A 105 10.76 12.70 2.25
CA ARG A 105 11.05 11.83 1.12
C ARG A 105 12.49 11.33 1.21
N ALA A 106 12.72 10.10 0.78
CA ALA A 106 14.06 9.54 0.66
C ALA A 106 14.80 10.11 -0.56
N LEU A 107 14.06 10.47 -1.61
CA LEU A 107 14.55 10.96 -2.90
C LEU A 107 13.53 11.96 -3.48
N GLU A 108 13.95 12.79 -4.42
CA GLU A 108 13.01 13.64 -5.17
C GLU A 108 12.12 12.79 -6.11
N PRO A 109 10.81 13.07 -6.22
CA PRO A 109 9.93 12.31 -7.10
C PRO A 109 10.37 12.33 -8.58
N GLY A 110 10.37 11.17 -9.23
CA GLY A 110 10.73 10.96 -10.64
C GLY A 110 12.24 10.91 -10.92
N ARG A 111 13.10 11.02 -9.90
CA ARG A 111 14.55 10.94 -10.10
C ARG A 111 15.06 9.51 -10.25
N GLU A 112 14.63 8.62 -9.36
CA GLU A 112 15.23 7.31 -9.18
C GLU A 112 14.18 6.28 -8.76
N PHE A 113 14.43 5.02 -9.14
CA PHE A 113 13.64 3.89 -8.67
C PHE A 113 14.02 3.52 -7.22
N SER A 114 13.02 3.45 -6.34
CA SER A 114 13.17 2.95 -4.97
C SER A 114 11.90 2.22 -4.55
N TYR A 115 11.94 0.89 -4.53
CA TYR A 115 10.81 0.06 -4.09
C TYR A 115 10.31 0.45 -2.69
N SER A 116 9.03 0.77 -2.54
CA SER A 116 8.54 1.60 -1.44
C SER A 116 7.05 1.41 -1.16
N ALA A 117 6.53 2.12 -0.15
CA ALA A 117 5.10 2.16 0.20
C ALA A 117 4.20 2.81 -0.87
N SER A 118 4.68 3.08 -2.10
CA SER A 118 3.88 3.70 -3.16
C SER A 118 2.56 2.97 -3.45
N PHE A 119 2.54 1.64 -3.37
CA PHE A 119 1.35 0.87 -3.69
C PHE A 119 0.28 0.91 -2.60
N ASP A 120 0.66 1.23 -1.37
CA ASP A 120 -0.29 1.50 -0.28
C ASP A 120 -1.03 2.82 -0.57
N VAL A 121 -0.31 3.83 -1.09
CA VAL A 121 -0.88 5.09 -1.56
C VAL A 121 -1.77 4.89 -2.80
N LEU A 122 -1.37 4.03 -3.73
CA LEU A 122 -2.23 3.65 -4.88
C LEU A 122 -3.51 2.95 -4.41
N GLY A 123 -3.42 2.06 -3.43
CA GLY A 123 -4.61 1.46 -2.81
C GLY A 123 -5.56 2.53 -2.25
N ARG A 124 -5.02 3.54 -1.57
CA ARG A 124 -5.80 4.67 -1.07
C ARG A 124 -6.43 5.53 -2.19
N ILE A 125 -5.73 5.72 -3.31
CA ILE A 125 -6.28 6.39 -4.51
C ILE A 125 -7.47 5.60 -5.06
N VAL A 126 -7.37 4.26 -5.14
CA VAL A 126 -8.51 3.42 -5.55
C VAL A 126 -9.72 3.69 -4.65
N GLU A 127 -9.55 3.73 -3.33
CA GLU A 127 -10.64 4.02 -2.39
C GLU A 127 -11.24 5.42 -2.60
N ALA A 128 -10.39 6.45 -2.72
CA ALA A 128 -10.82 7.84 -2.87
C ALA A 128 -11.65 8.03 -4.16
N THR A 129 -11.19 7.42 -5.25
CA THR A 129 -11.74 7.65 -6.58
C THR A 129 -12.95 6.77 -6.88
N SER A 130 -13.01 5.56 -6.33
CA SER A 130 -14.15 4.64 -6.50
C SER A 130 -15.29 4.91 -5.52
N GLY A 131 -14.99 5.44 -4.34
CA GLY A 131 -15.97 5.59 -3.26
C GLY A 131 -16.25 4.29 -2.48
N THR A 132 -15.52 3.20 -2.77
CA THR A 132 -15.61 1.91 -2.07
C THR A 132 -14.29 1.58 -1.38
N ASP A 133 -14.30 0.67 -0.40
CA ASP A 133 -13.04 0.15 0.16
C ASP A 133 -12.26 -0.69 -0.87
N LEU A 134 -10.95 -0.85 -0.64
CA LEU A 134 -10.05 -1.51 -1.59
C LEU A 134 -10.41 -2.99 -1.84
N GLU A 135 -10.88 -3.70 -0.82
CA GLU A 135 -11.25 -5.12 -0.94
C GLU A 135 -12.52 -5.28 -1.78
N SER A 136 -13.52 -4.44 -1.54
CA SER A 136 -14.74 -4.39 -2.34
C SER A 136 -14.44 -4.09 -3.81
N TYR A 137 -13.59 -3.09 -4.09
CA TYR A 137 -13.20 -2.77 -5.47
C TYR A 137 -12.50 -3.96 -6.16
N PHE A 138 -11.53 -4.59 -5.49
CA PHE A 138 -10.83 -5.75 -6.03
C PHE A 138 -11.77 -6.92 -6.29
N ARG A 139 -12.70 -7.18 -5.37
CA ARG A 139 -13.67 -8.25 -5.52
C ARG A 139 -14.56 -8.02 -6.74
N GLU A 140 -15.22 -6.86 -6.80
CA GLU A 140 -16.22 -6.55 -7.83
C GLU A 140 -15.61 -6.40 -9.23
N HIS A 141 -14.46 -5.74 -9.34
CA HIS A 141 -13.90 -5.35 -10.64
C HIS A 141 -12.78 -6.26 -11.16
N ILE A 142 -12.25 -7.17 -10.33
CA ILE A 142 -11.13 -8.04 -10.70
C ILE A 142 -11.41 -9.49 -10.34
N PHE A 143 -11.67 -9.81 -9.08
CA PHE A 143 -11.72 -11.21 -8.64
C PHE A 143 -12.97 -11.93 -9.11
N GLU A 144 -14.16 -11.35 -8.99
CA GLU A 144 -15.41 -11.97 -9.44
C GLU A 144 -15.44 -12.16 -10.96
N PRO A 145 -15.11 -11.14 -11.81
CA PRO A 145 -15.05 -11.32 -13.25
C PRO A 145 -14.07 -12.40 -13.72
N LEU A 146 -12.96 -12.61 -12.97
CA LEU A 146 -11.96 -13.63 -13.27
C LEU A 146 -12.21 -14.97 -12.55
N GLY A 147 -13.28 -15.10 -11.76
CA GLY A 147 -13.60 -16.32 -11.02
C GLY A 147 -12.64 -16.65 -9.87
N MET A 148 -11.90 -15.67 -9.33
CA MET A 148 -10.89 -15.81 -8.28
C MET A 148 -11.52 -15.92 -6.87
N ARG A 149 -12.29 -16.98 -6.62
CA ARG A 149 -13.11 -17.16 -5.38
C ARG A 149 -12.32 -17.36 -4.08
N ASP A 150 -11.02 -17.62 -4.17
CA ASP A 150 -10.12 -17.89 -3.04
C ASP A 150 -9.09 -16.76 -2.82
N THR A 151 -9.34 -15.56 -3.37
CA THR A 151 -8.48 -14.39 -3.20
C THR A 151 -9.21 -13.32 -2.39
N SER A 152 -8.66 -12.95 -1.24
CA SER A 152 -9.19 -11.93 -0.33
C SER A 152 -8.06 -11.33 0.53
N PHE A 153 -8.31 -10.19 1.17
CA PHE A 153 -7.34 -9.64 2.15
C PHE A 153 -7.41 -10.39 3.48
N VAL A 154 -8.57 -10.92 3.82
CA VAL A 154 -8.82 -11.69 5.05
C VAL A 154 -9.22 -13.11 4.70
N LEU A 155 -8.57 -14.09 5.34
CA LEU A 155 -8.92 -15.49 5.20
C LEU A 155 -10.26 -15.77 5.87
N SER A 156 -11.21 -16.35 5.14
CA SER A 156 -12.50 -16.74 5.70
C SER A 156 -12.35 -17.97 6.61
N ASN A 157 -13.17 -18.03 7.67
CA ASN A 157 -13.06 -19.08 8.70
C ASN A 157 -13.23 -20.50 8.12
N ASP A 158 -14.06 -20.66 7.10
CA ASP A 158 -14.32 -21.92 6.39
C ASP A 158 -13.16 -22.41 5.52
N LYS A 159 -12.12 -21.57 5.32
CA LYS A 159 -10.95 -21.89 4.49
C LYS A 159 -9.66 -22.02 5.29
N GLN A 160 -9.73 -21.95 6.62
CA GLN A 160 -8.54 -22.02 7.49
C GLN A 160 -7.73 -23.30 7.29
N ASP A 161 -8.40 -24.44 7.08
CA ASP A 161 -7.76 -25.73 6.85
C ASP A 161 -6.95 -25.81 5.53
N ARG A 162 -7.17 -24.87 4.60
CA ARG A 162 -6.46 -24.78 3.32
C ARG A 162 -5.24 -23.86 3.39
N LEU A 163 -5.00 -23.18 4.51
CA LEU A 163 -3.86 -22.27 4.67
C LEU A 163 -2.56 -23.08 4.69
N ALA A 164 -1.67 -22.81 3.73
CA ALA A 164 -0.37 -23.46 3.68
C ALA A 164 0.46 -23.13 4.93
N ALA A 165 1.03 -24.15 5.58
CA ALA A 165 1.89 -23.97 6.72
C ALA A 165 3.15 -23.16 6.35
N PHE A 166 3.38 -22.06 7.05
CA PHE A 166 4.63 -21.33 6.94
C PHE A 166 5.70 -22.08 7.74
N THR A 167 6.58 -22.82 7.06
CA THR A 167 7.73 -23.45 7.71
C THR A 167 8.90 -22.47 7.67
N PRO A 168 9.30 -21.83 8.79
CA PRO A 168 10.47 -20.96 8.78
C PRO A 168 11.71 -21.79 8.45
N ALA A 169 12.56 -21.26 7.58
CA ALA A 169 13.84 -21.89 7.27
C ALA A 169 14.61 -22.17 8.58
N ARG A 170 14.99 -23.43 8.81
CA ARG A 170 15.82 -23.81 9.96
C ARG A 170 17.03 -22.88 9.97
N ARG A 171 17.20 -22.10 11.05
CA ARG A 171 18.46 -21.38 11.30
C ARG A 171 19.55 -22.45 11.29
N ARG A 172 20.46 -22.38 10.32
CA ARG A 172 21.72 -23.13 10.40
C ARG A 172 22.45 -22.57 11.62
N ALA A 173 22.70 -23.45 12.59
CA ALA A 173 23.55 -23.17 13.75
C ALA A 173 24.99 -22.94 13.30
#